data_AF-A0A383E8I2-F1
#
_entry.id   AF-A0A383E8I2-F1
#
_cell.length_a   1.000
_cell.length_b   1.000
_cell.length_c   1.000
_cell.angle_alpha   90.00
_cell.angle_beta   90.00
_cell.angle_gamma   90.00
#
_symmetry.space_group_name_H-M   'P 1'
#
loop_
_entity.id
_entity.type
_entity.pdbx_description
1 polymer ?
#
loop_
_entity_poly.entity_id
_entity_poly.type
_entity_poly.pdbx_seq_one_letter_code
_entity_poly.pdbx_strand_id
1 'polypeptide(L)'
;MPADTETMRFWPRVGLYVDRKMAEEFIERMVGHGSVLDEELDEFVQPTIPDAQYLADEVDVLFSHDFEEHDLDEANTAILALMTFEGNRKDYIKELKADGMTLEDAKEAYKEELALMVKAALPEQFSDEEE
;
A
#
# COMPACT_ATOMS: atom_id res chain seq x y z
N MET A 1 -9.45 8.99 2.25
CA MET A 1 -9.48 10.03 1.19
C MET A 1 -10.53 9.58 0.19
N PRO A 2 -11.54 10.40 -0.15
CA PRO A 2 -12.45 10.03 -1.24
C PRO A 2 -11.65 9.91 -2.53
N ALA A 3 -11.86 8.84 -3.31
CA ALA A 3 -11.21 8.69 -4.60
C ALA A 3 -11.67 9.82 -5.53
N ASP A 4 -10.72 10.53 -6.14
CA ASP A 4 -11.03 11.54 -7.15
C ASP A 4 -11.61 10.83 -8.39
N THR A 5 -12.94 10.90 -8.53
CA THR A 5 -13.69 10.22 -9.62
C THR A 5 -13.20 10.57 -11.03
N GLU A 6 -12.55 11.72 -11.20
CA GLU A 6 -12.01 12.17 -12.48
C GLU A 6 -10.66 11.55 -12.84
N THR A 7 -9.83 11.19 -11.85
CA THR A 7 -8.41 10.83 -12.07
C THR A 7 -8.02 9.44 -11.57
N MET A 8 -8.83 8.83 -10.71
CA MET A 8 -8.53 7.54 -10.08
C MET A 8 -9.40 6.42 -10.65
N ARG A 9 -8.84 5.22 -10.75
CA ARG A 9 -9.57 3.98 -11.09
C ARG A 9 -9.13 2.86 -10.17
N PHE A 10 -10.08 2.02 -9.75
CA PHE A 10 -9.76 0.82 -8.98
C PHE A 10 -9.07 -0.19 -9.87
N TRP A 11 -7.85 -0.60 -9.53
CA TRP A 11 -7.12 -1.61 -10.28
C TRP A 11 -7.20 -2.96 -9.56
N PRO A 12 -7.97 -3.95 -10.07
CA PRO A 12 -8.18 -5.22 -9.38
C PRO A 12 -6.89 -6.01 -9.10
N ARG A 13 -5.86 -5.84 -9.96
CA ARG A 13 -4.56 -6.49 -9.79
C ARG A 13 -3.85 -6.06 -8.51
N VAL A 14 -3.95 -4.78 -8.17
CA VAL A 14 -3.28 -4.19 -7.01
C VAL A 14 -4.24 -4.10 -5.81
N GLY A 15 -5.55 -4.13 -6.05
CA GLY A 15 -6.57 -4.00 -5.02
C GLY A 15 -6.72 -2.58 -4.49
N LEU A 16 -6.27 -1.57 -5.24
CA LEU A 16 -6.24 -0.16 -4.84
C LEU A 16 -6.73 0.75 -5.95
N TYR A 17 -7.21 1.94 -5.57
CA TYR A 17 -7.39 3.05 -6.49
C TYR A 17 -6.04 3.63 -6.88
N VAL A 18 -5.81 3.74 -8.18
CA VAL A 18 -4.59 4.29 -8.74
C VAL A 18 -4.93 5.42 -9.70
N ASP A 19 -4.07 6.43 -9.74
CA ASP A 19 -4.01 7.35 -10.89
C ASP A 19 -3.07 6.76 -11.96
N ARG A 20 -3.04 7.37 -13.15
CA ARG A 20 -2.19 6.88 -14.26
C ARG A 20 -0.71 6.82 -13.90
N LYS A 21 -0.21 7.81 -13.16
CA LYS A 21 1.20 7.89 -12.79
C LYS A 21 1.55 6.80 -11.78
N MET A 22 0.69 6.58 -10.78
CA MET A 22 0.84 5.54 -9.78
C MET A 22 0.80 4.15 -10.44
N ALA A 23 -0.09 3.97 -11.43
CA ALA A 23 -0.15 2.73 -12.20
C ALA A 23 1.16 2.46 -12.98
N GLU A 24 1.72 3.48 -13.65
CA GLU A 24 3.02 3.38 -14.32
C GLU A 24 4.16 3.01 -13.34
N GLU A 25 4.23 3.67 -12.18
CA GLU A 25 5.22 3.34 -11.13
C GLU A 25 5.07 1.90 -10.62
N PHE A 26 3.83 1.38 -10.53
CA PHE A 26 3.58 -0.01 -10.18
C PHE A 26 4.04 -0.99 -11.26
N ILE A 27 3.84 -0.66 -12.54
CA ILE A 27 4.31 -1.48 -13.65
C ILE A 27 5.83 -1.60 -13.62
N GLU A 28 6.55 -0.48 -13.44
CA GLU A 28 8.02 -0.49 -13.36
C GLU A 28 8.53 -1.37 -12.22
N ARG A 29 7.83 -1.42 -11.09
CA ARG A 29 8.18 -2.28 -9.94
C ARG A 29 7.82 -3.75 -10.17
N MET A 30 6.72 -4.04 -10.87
CA MET A 30 6.25 -5.41 -11.13
C MET A 30 7.09 -6.13 -12.18
N VAL A 31 7.66 -5.41 -13.15
CA VAL A 31 8.43 -5.98 -14.27
C VAL A 31 9.88 -6.35 -13.87
N GLY A 32 10.21 -6.30 -12.57
CA GLY A 32 11.55 -6.59 -12.06
C GLY A 32 12.13 -7.94 -12.50
N HIS A 33 13.37 -7.94 -12.96
CA HIS A 33 14.10 -9.13 -13.38
C HIS A 33 14.66 -9.89 -12.17
N GLY A 34 14.14 -11.08 -11.91
CA GLY A 34 14.69 -12.01 -10.93
C GLY A 34 14.56 -13.44 -11.43
N SER A 35 15.48 -14.31 -11.05
CA SER A 35 15.36 -15.75 -11.25
C SER A 35 15.24 -16.43 -9.90
N VAL A 36 14.27 -17.32 -9.75
CA VAL A 36 14.09 -18.14 -8.55
C VAL A 36 14.70 -19.50 -8.83
N LEU A 37 15.41 -20.07 -7.84
CA LEU A 37 15.90 -21.45 -7.94
C LEU A 37 14.68 -22.37 -7.81
N ASP A 38 14.41 -23.14 -8.86
CA ASP A 38 13.46 -24.24 -8.81
C ASP A 38 14.15 -25.43 -8.12
N GLU A 39 13.73 -25.73 -6.88
CA GLU A 39 14.33 -26.79 -6.08
C GLU A 39 14.04 -28.21 -6.64
N GLU A 40 13.04 -28.37 -7.51
CA GLU A 40 12.73 -29.64 -8.16
C GLU A 40 13.61 -29.87 -9.41
N LEU A 41 13.94 -28.79 -10.12
CA LEU A 41 14.73 -28.84 -11.36
C LEU A 41 16.20 -28.46 -11.19
N ASP A 42 16.60 -27.96 -10.01
CA ASP A 42 17.95 -27.40 -9.72
C ASP A 42 18.38 -26.34 -10.76
N GLU A 43 17.40 -25.59 -11.27
CA GLU A 43 17.58 -24.58 -12.32
C GLU A 43 17.00 -23.23 -11.90
N PHE A 44 17.66 -22.15 -12.33
CA PHE A 44 17.15 -20.79 -12.15
C PHE A 44 16.06 -20.52 -13.20
N VAL A 45 14.80 -20.58 -12.77
CA VAL A 45 13.65 -20.24 -13.61
C VAL A 45 13.31 -18.77 -13.47
N GLN A 46 12.94 -18.12 -14.58
CA GLN A 46 12.31 -16.82 -14.49
C GLN A 46 10.84 -17.03 -14.10
N PRO A 47 10.35 -16.40 -13.02
CA PRO A 47 8.93 -16.38 -12.76
C PRO A 47 8.20 -15.77 -13.95
N THR A 48 6.95 -16.18 -14.16
CA THR A 48 6.11 -15.65 -15.23
C THR A 48 5.74 -14.21 -14.87
N ILE A 49 6.63 -13.28 -15.19
CA ILE A 49 6.42 -11.85 -14.99
C ILE A 49 5.49 -11.37 -16.12
N PRO A 50 4.40 -10.66 -15.80
CA PRO A 50 3.58 -10.04 -16.83
C PRO A 50 4.41 -9.10 -17.70
N ASP A 51 4.21 -9.16 -19.01
CA ASP A 51 4.88 -8.23 -19.93
C ASP A 51 4.49 -6.78 -19.59
N ALA A 52 5.47 -5.87 -19.58
CA ALA A 52 5.24 -4.46 -19.31
C ALA A 52 4.20 -3.86 -20.26
N GLN A 53 4.26 -4.28 -21.53
CA GLN A 53 3.31 -3.82 -22.55
C GLN A 53 1.89 -4.28 -22.23
N TYR A 54 1.74 -5.53 -21.77
CA TYR A 54 0.44 -6.07 -21.36
C TYR A 54 -0.14 -5.29 -20.17
N LEU A 55 0.69 -4.95 -19.18
CA LEU A 55 0.24 -4.16 -18.03
C LEU A 55 -0.11 -2.71 -18.42
N ALA A 56 0.64 -2.11 -19.34
CA ALA A 56 0.33 -0.78 -19.85
C ALA A 56 -1.02 -0.75 -20.60
N ASP A 57 -1.26 -1.75 -21.47
CA ASP A 57 -2.53 -1.89 -22.18
C ASP A 57 -3.69 -2.14 -21.19
N GLU A 58 -3.47 -2.93 -20.12
CA GLU A 58 -4.45 -3.15 -19.04
C GLU A 58 -4.83 -1.84 -18.35
N VAL A 59 -3.85 -1.00 -18.02
CA VAL A 59 -4.06 0.33 -17.43
C VAL A 59 -4.80 1.25 -18.40
N ASP A 60 -4.47 1.25 -19.68
CA ASP A 60 -5.17 2.07 -20.67
C ASP A 60 -6.65 1.67 -20.81
N VAL A 61 -6.94 0.37 -20.81
CA VAL A 61 -8.32 -0.14 -20.78
C VAL A 61 -9.01 0.30 -19.48
N LEU A 62 -8.33 0.21 -18.33
CA LEU A 62 -8.89 0.62 -17.04
C LEU A 62 -9.34 2.08 -17.04
N PHE A 63 -8.51 2.98 -17.58
CA PHE A 63 -8.82 4.41 -17.67
C PHE A 63 -9.73 4.78 -18.85
N SER A 64 -10.01 3.84 -19.76
CA SER A 64 -11.01 4.04 -20.83
C SER A 64 -12.46 3.88 -20.34
N HIS A 65 -12.65 3.24 -19.18
CA HIS A 65 -13.96 3.06 -18.56
C HIS A 65 -14.31 4.21 -17.60
N ASP A 66 -15.61 4.39 -17.38
CA ASP A 66 -16.14 5.30 -16.37
C ASP A 66 -15.71 4.86 -14.97
N PHE A 67 -15.72 5.80 -14.03
CA PHE A 67 -15.41 5.50 -12.64
C PHE A 67 -16.44 4.52 -12.06
N GLU A 68 -15.94 3.44 -11.47
CA GLU A 68 -16.72 2.48 -10.71
C GLU A 68 -16.24 2.48 -9.25
N GLU A 69 -17.18 2.56 -8.32
CA GLU A 69 -16.90 2.50 -6.90
C GLU A 69 -16.79 1.03 -6.47
N HIS A 70 -15.62 0.69 -5.96
CA HIS A 70 -15.28 -0.59 -5.35
C HIS A 70 -14.93 -0.41 -3.87
N ASP A 71 -15.42 -1.34 -3.06
CA ASP A 71 -14.98 -1.50 -1.68
C ASP A 71 -13.55 -2.05 -1.66
N LEU A 72 -12.69 -1.40 -0.87
CA LEU A 72 -11.35 -1.92 -0.59
C LEU A 72 -11.45 -3.02 0.46
N ASP A 73 -10.61 -4.03 0.33
CA ASP A 73 -10.48 -5.02 1.40
C ASP A 73 -9.91 -4.38 2.68
N GLU A 74 -10.08 -5.08 3.80
CA GLU A 74 -9.68 -4.60 5.11
C GLU A 74 -8.17 -4.36 5.18
N ALA A 75 -7.37 -5.21 4.54
CA ALA A 75 -5.91 -5.08 4.53
C ALA A 75 -5.44 -3.84 3.76
N ASN A 76 -5.97 -3.61 2.57
CA ASN A 76 -5.68 -2.44 1.73
C ASN A 76 -6.18 -1.15 2.39
N THR A 77 -7.34 -1.20 3.05
CA THR A 77 -7.84 -0.08 3.86
C THR A 77 -6.89 0.25 5.01
N ALA A 78 -6.41 -0.77 5.73
CA ALA A 78 -5.45 -0.60 6.81
C ALA A 78 -4.09 -0.06 6.33
N ILE A 79 -3.59 -0.56 5.19
CA ILE A 79 -2.36 -0.07 4.54
C ILE A 79 -2.49 1.42 4.21
N LEU A 80 -3.60 1.85 3.59
CA LEU A 80 -3.82 3.26 3.26
C LEU A 80 -3.92 4.14 4.52
N ALA A 81 -4.57 3.65 5.57
CA ALA A 81 -4.67 4.35 6.84
C ALA A 81 -3.28 4.56 7.47
N LEU A 82 -2.45 3.51 7.49
CA LEU A 82 -1.06 3.57 7.98
C LEU A 82 -0.22 4.55 7.16
N MET A 83 -0.24 4.45 5.83
CA MET A 83 0.50 5.39 4.96
C MET A 83 0.08 6.84 5.20
N THR A 84 -1.22 7.09 5.38
CA THR A 84 -1.75 8.42 5.67
C THR A 84 -1.27 8.93 7.03
N PHE A 85 -1.31 8.07 8.05
CA PHE A 85 -0.84 8.42 9.39
C PHE A 85 0.67 8.73 9.41
N GLU A 86 1.48 7.91 8.72
CA GLU A 86 2.92 8.12 8.58
C GLU A 86 3.26 9.42 7.85
N GLY A 87 2.53 9.75 6.78
CA GLY A 87 2.67 11.00 6.05
C GLY A 87 2.36 12.24 6.91
N ASN A 88 1.40 12.11 7.83
CA ASN A 88 0.93 13.19 8.71
C ASN A 88 1.72 13.33 10.01
N ARG A 89 2.77 12.53 10.22
CA ARG A 89 3.61 12.53 11.43
C ARG A 89 3.97 13.91 11.94
N LYS A 90 4.38 14.82 11.05
CA LYS A 90 4.83 16.16 11.43
C LYS A 90 3.69 16.99 12.02
N ASP A 91 2.51 16.91 11.43
CA ASP A 91 1.36 17.70 11.86
C ASP A 91 0.74 17.11 13.13
N TYR A 92 0.67 15.78 13.22
CA TYR A 92 0.33 15.07 14.47
C TYR A 92 1.20 15.51 15.65
N ILE A 93 2.53 15.52 15.49
CA ILE A 93 3.46 15.95 16.56
C ILE A 93 3.27 17.44 16.90
N LYS A 94 2.95 18.30 15.92
CA LYS A 94 2.70 19.72 16.19
C LYS A 94 1.41 19.93 16.99
N GLU A 95 0.36 19.19 16.68
CA GLU A 95 -0.92 19.24 17.40
C GLU A 95 -0.72 18.84 18.87
N LEU A 96 -0.07 17.71 19.13
CA LEU A 96 0.25 17.28 20.50
C LEU A 96 1.09 18.30 21.28
N LYS A 97 2.03 18.97 20.59
CA LYS A 97 2.80 20.06 21.21
C LYS A 97 1.97 21.31 21.47
N ALA A 98 0.98 21.61 20.64
CA ALA A 98 0.05 22.71 20.87
C ALA A 98 -0.83 22.44 22.10
N ASP A 99 -1.13 21.16 22.36
CA ASP A 99 -1.86 20.68 23.52
C ASP A 99 -1.00 20.63 24.81
N GLY A 100 0.27 21.05 24.72
CA GLY A 100 1.16 21.19 25.86
C GLY A 100 2.08 19.99 26.13
N MET A 101 2.08 18.96 25.27
CA MET A 101 3.06 17.88 25.38
C MET A 101 4.48 18.35 25.05
N THR A 102 5.46 17.70 25.68
CA THR A 102 6.85 17.89 25.26
C THR A 102 7.09 17.26 23.89
N LEU A 103 8.18 17.64 23.23
CA LEU A 103 8.53 17.05 21.94
C LEU A 103 8.86 15.56 22.05
N GLU A 104 9.39 15.10 23.18
CA GLU A 104 9.71 13.69 23.39
C GLU A 104 8.42 12.89 23.59
N ASP A 105 7.54 13.33 24.48
CA ASP A 105 6.25 12.67 24.73
C ASP A 105 5.40 12.61 23.45
N ALA A 106 5.34 13.71 22.67
CA ALA A 106 4.60 13.73 21.41
C ALA A 106 5.16 12.74 20.36
N LYS A 107 6.48 12.50 20.36
CA LYS A 107 7.10 11.50 19.47
C LYS A 107 6.83 10.09 19.96
N GLU A 108 6.77 9.88 21.27
CA GLU A 108 6.45 8.59 21.88
C GLU A 108 4.99 8.22 21.63
N ALA A 109 4.06 9.14 21.88
CA ALA A 109 2.64 8.97 21.57
C ALA A 109 2.39 8.66 20.09
N TYR A 110 3.11 9.31 19.17
CA TYR A 110 3.05 8.96 17.75
C TYR A 110 3.48 7.51 17.46
N LYS A 111 4.56 7.04 18.12
CA LYS A 111 5.05 5.67 17.93
C LYS A 111 4.09 4.63 18.51
N GLU A 112 3.53 4.91 19.68
CA GLU A 112 2.54 4.05 20.32
C GLU A 112 1.30 3.91 19.45
N GLU A 113 0.77 5.02 18.94
CA GLU A 113 -0.39 5.01 18.04
C GLU A 113 -0.09 4.24 16.74
N LEU A 114 1.09 4.46 16.14
CA LEU A 114 1.52 3.69 14.97
C LEU A 114 1.59 2.20 15.27
N ALA A 115 2.15 1.81 16.41
CA ALA A 115 2.25 0.41 16.81
C ALA A 115 0.87 -0.23 17.04
N LEU A 116 -0.07 0.50 17.63
CA LEU A 116 -1.45 0.05 17.80
C LEU A 116 -2.16 -0.15 16.45
N MET A 117 -2.01 0.79 15.50
CA MET A 117 -2.56 0.65 14.16
C MET A 117 -1.98 -0.55 13.41
N VAL A 118 -0.67 -0.75 13.47
CA VAL A 118 -0.01 -1.92 12.86
C VAL A 118 -0.52 -3.21 13.50
N LYS A 119 -0.61 -3.27 14.83
CA LYS A 119 -1.10 -4.45 15.55
C LYS A 119 -2.55 -4.78 15.20
N ALA A 120 -3.41 -3.77 15.06
CA ALA A 120 -4.80 -3.96 14.67
C ALA A 120 -4.95 -4.46 13.21
N ALA A 121 -3.98 -4.14 12.35
CA ALA A 121 -3.97 -4.53 10.94
C ALA A 121 -3.30 -5.89 10.68
N LEU A 122 -2.58 -6.46 11.65
CA LEU A 122 -1.90 -7.74 11.50
C LEU A 122 -2.90 -8.91 11.61
N PRO A 123 -2.80 -9.93 10.74
CA PRO A 123 -3.63 -11.13 10.88
C PRO A 123 -3.28 -11.88 12.17
N GLU A 124 -4.25 -12.55 12.80
CA GLU A 124 -4.08 -13.27 14.09
C GLU A 124 -2.88 -14.24 14.12
N GLN A 125 -2.50 -14.83 12.98
CA GLN A 125 -1.33 -15.72 12.89
C GLN A 125 0.03 -15.00 13.08
N PHE A 126 0.05 -13.67 13.06
CA PHE A 126 1.21 -12.82 13.31
C PHE A 126 1.10 -12.04 14.63
N SER A 127 0.01 -12.19 15.39
CA SER A 127 -0.09 -11.63 16.73
C SER A 127 0.63 -12.55 17.71
N ASP A 128 1.95 -12.40 17.77
CA ASP A 128 2.91 -12.98 18.71
C ASP A 128 2.38 -14.13 19.62
N GLU A 129 2.80 -15.35 19.30
CA GLU A 129 3.22 -16.32 20.31
C GLU A 129 4.41 -15.71 21.11
N GLU A 130 4.12 -14.81 22.04
CA GLU A 130 5.05 -14.42 23.10
C GLU A 130 4.33 -14.54 24.46
N GLU A 131 4.44 -15.73 25.07
CA GLU A 131 4.38 -15.94 26.52
C GLU A 131 5.77 -16.33 27.05
#